data_AF-A0A915Q652-F1
#
_entry.id   AF-A0A915Q652-F1
#
_cell.length_a   1.000
_cell.length_b   1.000
_cell.length_c   1.000
_cell.angle_alpha   90.00
_cell.angle_beta   90.00
_cell.angle_gamma   90.00
#
_symmetry.space_group_name_H-M   'P 1'
#
loop_
_entity.id
_entity.type
_entity.pdbx_description
1 polymer ?
#
loop_
_entity_poly.entity_id
_entity_poly.type
_entity_poly.pdbx_seq_one_letter_code
_entity_poly.pdbx_strand_id
1 'polypeptide(L)'
;MKSNVDLLWRLGKACFLWANTLQKKDTRKKLLILEGRTYATTAYKGDENNSEALRWAAILIGSATDFLGPKDKIEQGKIFKSYLDRAIEMQSNEYSLLHSRGRFSYEVANLSWIEKRLCNALFSEVPHSTISEALNDFLEAEKHSPFVWAENLLYIARCYAVMKNKELAKQYLEKVENIEHLDEAEAEALVEVRAVVAKIK
;
A
#
# COMPACT_ATOMS: atom_id res chain seq x y z
N MET A 1 -16.31 26.55 11.41
CA MET A 1 -15.39 26.27 10.29
C MET A 1 -14.90 24.84 10.43
N LYS A 2 -15.37 23.94 9.57
CA LYS A 2 -14.67 22.68 9.25
C LYS A 2 -13.50 22.95 8.27
N SER A 3 -12.97 24.18 8.30
CA SER A 3 -11.58 24.59 8.62
C SER A 3 -10.55 23.82 7.78
N ASN A 4 -9.69 24.59 7.11
CA ASN A 4 -8.57 24.21 6.25
C ASN A 4 -8.15 22.72 6.19
N VAL A 5 -7.96 22.06 7.34
CA VAL A 5 -7.71 20.61 7.48
C VAL A 5 -8.58 19.75 6.57
N ASP A 6 -9.90 20.00 6.59
CA ASP A 6 -10.88 19.16 5.93
C ASP A 6 -10.85 19.29 4.40
N LEU A 7 -10.45 20.47 3.93
CA LEU A 7 -10.19 20.72 2.51
C LEU A 7 -8.85 20.07 2.10
N LEU A 8 -7.82 20.23 2.91
CA LEU A 8 -6.46 19.77 2.60
C LEU A 8 -6.39 18.24 2.47
N TRP A 9 -6.96 17.47 3.39
CA TRP A 9 -6.92 16.01 3.25
C TRP A 9 -7.72 15.54 2.02
N ARG A 10 -8.82 16.24 1.68
CA ARG A 10 -9.62 15.95 0.47
C ARG A 10 -8.83 16.26 -0.81
N LEU A 11 -8.04 17.35 -0.83
CA LEU A 11 -7.12 17.65 -1.93
C LEU A 11 -6.04 16.57 -2.03
N GLY A 12 -5.45 16.16 -0.91
CA GLY A 12 -4.51 15.04 -0.87
C GLY A 12 -5.09 13.76 -1.49
N LYS A 13 -6.30 13.37 -1.06
CA LYS A 13 -7.06 12.27 -1.64
C LYS A 13 -7.28 12.43 -3.14
N ALA A 14 -7.70 13.61 -3.60
CA ALA A 14 -7.96 13.85 -5.01
C ALA A 14 -6.68 13.70 -5.86
N CYS A 15 -5.54 14.20 -5.38
CA CYS A 15 -4.24 13.99 -6.01
C CYS A 15 -3.88 12.50 -6.11
N PHE A 16 -4.08 11.73 -5.03
CA PHE A 16 -3.85 10.28 -5.03
C PHE A 16 -4.72 9.55 -6.05
N LEU A 17 -6.02 9.82 -6.05
CA LEU A 17 -6.96 9.20 -6.98
C LEU A 17 -6.61 9.52 -8.43
N TRP A 18 -6.31 10.79 -8.73
CA TRP A 18 -5.89 11.19 -10.07
C TRP A 18 -4.57 10.53 -10.49
N ALA A 19 -3.58 10.47 -9.59
CA ALA A 19 -2.33 9.78 -9.86
C ALA A 19 -2.54 8.29 -10.24
N ASN A 20 -3.55 7.65 -9.66
CA ASN A 20 -3.88 6.26 -9.94
C ASN A 20 -4.71 6.05 -11.22
N THR A 21 -5.29 7.09 -11.82
CA THR A 21 -5.86 6.98 -13.17
C THR A 21 -4.81 7.13 -14.27
N LEU A 22 -3.58 7.52 -13.94
CA LEU A 22 -2.51 7.73 -14.90
C LEU A 22 -1.72 6.45 -15.15
N GLN A 23 -1.27 6.30 -16.40
CA GLN A 23 -0.37 5.22 -16.80
C GLN A 23 0.93 5.24 -15.99
N LYS A 24 1.53 4.06 -15.80
CA LYS A 24 2.72 3.87 -14.96
C LYS A 24 3.91 4.75 -15.35
N LYS A 25 4.09 5.03 -16.64
CA LYS A 25 5.20 5.84 -17.18
C LYS A 25 4.92 7.35 -17.17
N ASP A 26 3.72 7.77 -16.77
CA ASP A 26 3.34 9.17 -16.74
C ASP A 26 4.07 9.91 -15.61
N THR A 27 4.89 10.89 -15.98
CA THR A 27 5.69 11.67 -15.03
C THR A 27 4.84 12.50 -14.07
N ARG A 28 3.59 12.82 -14.44
CA ARG A 28 2.65 13.54 -13.57
C ARG A 28 2.25 12.71 -12.35
N LYS A 29 2.34 11.38 -12.40
CA LYS A 29 2.03 10.51 -11.26
C LYS A 29 2.88 10.85 -10.05
N LYS A 30 4.20 11.03 -10.24
CA LYS A 30 5.11 11.47 -9.18
C LYS A 30 4.74 12.84 -8.62
N LEU A 31 4.43 13.81 -9.51
CA LEU A 31 4.09 15.17 -9.10
C LEU A 31 2.83 15.21 -8.24
N LEU A 32 1.77 14.52 -8.68
CA LEU A 32 0.50 14.43 -7.97
C LEU A 32 0.66 13.76 -6.60
N ILE A 33 1.43 12.66 -6.50
CA ILE A 33 1.66 11.99 -5.21
C ILE A 33 2.42 12.91 -4.24
N LEU A 34 3.45 13.62 -4.70
CA LEU A 34 4.21 14.54 -3.85
C LEU A 34 3.39 15.77 -3.43
N GLU A 35 2.58 16.32 -4.32
CA GLU A 35 1.65 17.40 -4.02
C GLU A 35 0.60 16.94 -3.00
N GLY A 36 -0.04 15.79 -3.27
CA GLY A 36 -1.03 15.20 -2.37
C GLY A 36 -0.47 14.96 -0.97
N ARG A 37 0.75 14.41 -0.87
CA ARG A 37 1.46 14.23 0.41
C ARG A 37 1.63 15.54 1.15
N THR A 38 1.92 16.62 0.45
CA THR A 38 2.07 17.95 1.05
C THR A 38 0.74 18.43 1.64
N TYR A 39 -0.37 18.30 0.91
CA TYR A 39 -1.68 18.64 1.43
C TYR A 39 -2.08 17.78 2.63
N ALA A 40 -1.95 16.44 2.53
CA ALA A 40 -2.39 15.54 3.58
C ALA A 40 -1.56 15.67 4.88
N THR A 41 -0.25 15.83 4.77
CA THR A 41 0.60 16.08 5.95
C THR A 41 0.35 17.46 6.56
N THR A 42 0.03 18.47 5.76
CA THR A 42 -0.37 19.79 6.27
C THR A 42 -1.73 19.73 6.97
N ALA A 43 -2.68 18.95 6.43
CA ALA A 43 -3.97 18.71 7.07
C ALA A 43 -3.77 18.10 8.46
N TYR A 44 -2.97 17.05 8.56
CA TYR A 44 -2.72 16.34 9.80
C TYR A 44 -2.00 17.21 10.85
N LYS A 45 -1.03 18.04 10.43
CA LYS A 45 -0.40 19.03 11.33
C LYS A 45 -1.39 20.08 11.86
N GLY A 46 -2.47 20.36 11.12
CA GLY A 46 -3.51 21.29 11.55
C GLY A 46 -4.46 20.70 12.60
N ASP A 47 -4.62 19.38 12.64
CA ASP A 47 -5.39 18.65 13.65
C ASP A 47 -4.93 17.18 13.71
N GLU A 48 -4.08 16.85 14.67
CA GLU A 48 -3.53 15.49 14.81
C GLU A 48 -4.54 14.47 15.35
N ASN A 49 -5.75 14.89 15.73
CA ASN A 49 -6.84 14.01 16.12
C ASN A 49 -7.81 13.73 14.95
N ASN A 50 -7.57 14.33 13.78
CA ASN A 50 -8.38 14.08 12.58
C ASN A 50 -7.93 12.78 11.90
N SER A 51 -8.76 11.74 12.05
CA SER A 51 -8.46 10.40 11.53
C SER A 51 -8.31 10.37 10.00
N GLU A 52 -9.13 11.14 9.28
CA GLU A 52 -9.07 11.24 7.81
C GLU A 52 -7.79 11.91 7.33
N ALA A 53 -7.37 12.98 8.00
CA ALA A 53 -6.11 13.65 7.71
C ALA A 53 -4.92 12.72 7.95
N LEU A 54 -4.92 11.97 9.06
CA LEU A 54 -3.89 10.99 9.37
C LEU A 54 -3.88 9.83 8.34
N ARG A 55 -5.05 9.29 7.99
CA ARG A 55 -5.18 8.22 6.98
C ARG A 55 -4.56 8.63 5.65
N TRP A 56 -4.96 9.77 5.11
CA TRP A 56 -4.42 10.24 3.83
C TRP A 56 -2.95 10.63 3.92
N ALA A 57 -2.48 11.15 5.06
CA ALA A 57 -1.06 11.39 5.27
C ALA A 57 -0.27 10.09 5.22
N ALA A 58 -0.71 9.03 5.92
CA ALA A 58 -0.06 7.72 5.91
C ALA A 58 0.00 7.14 4.49
N ILE A 59 -1.14 7.08 3.78
CA ILE A 59 -1.22 6.54 2.41
C ILE A 59 -0.26 7.27 1.47
N LEU A 60 -0.29 8.61 1.44
CA LEU A 60 0.55 9.40 0.53
C LEU A 60 2.03 9.42 0.90
N ILE A 61 2.38 9.31 2.18
CA ILE A 61 3.78 9.08 2.61
C ILE A 61 4.26 7.74 2.04
N GLY A 62 3.47 6.67 2.20
CA GLY A 62 3.78 5.35 1.66
C GLY A 62 3.93 5.35 0.13
N SER A 63 2.95 5.91 -0.58
CA SER A 63 2.98 6.00 -2.05
C SER A 63 4.14 6.84 -2.59
N ALA A 64 4.58 7.86 -1.86
CA ALA A 64 5.73 8.65 -2.28
C ALA A 64 7.04 7.83 -2.30
N THR A 65 7.12 6.73 -1.56
CA THR A 65 8.32 5.88 -1.50
C THR A 65 8.62 5.17 -2.82
N ASP A 66 7.61 4.97 -3.68
CA ASP A 66 7.77 4.37 -5.01
C ASP A 66 8.64 5.24 -5.96
N PHE A 67 8.86 6.50 -5.61
CA PHE A 67 9.63 7.47 -6.40
C PHE A 67 10.99 7.83 -5.79
N LEU A 68 11.41 7.11 -4.75
CA LEU A 68 12.64 7.36 -4.00
C LEU A 68 13.73 6.34 -4.33
N GLY A 69 14.98 6.75 -4.17
CA GLY A 69 16.11 5.82 -4.21
C GLY A 69 16.09 4.88 -2.98
N PRO A 70 16.83 3.75 -3.02
CA PRO A 70 16.78 2.74 -1.95
C PRO A 70 17.04 3.29 -0.55
N LYS A 71 18.03 4.18 -0.39
CA LYS A 71 18.34 4.81 0.90
C LYS A 71 17.16 5.65 1.43
N ASP A 72 16.66 6.56 0.61
CA ASP A 72 15.55 7.46 0.99
C ASP A 72 14.25 6.68 1.20
N LYS A 73 14.00 5.62 0.43
CA LYS A 73 12.86 4.70 0.61
C LYS A 73 12.90 4.05 1.99
N ILE A 74 14.06 3.58 2.41
CA ILE A 74 14.26 2.98 3.74
C ILE A 74 13.96 4.02 4.82
N GLU A 75 14.59 5.20 4.78
CA GLU A 75 14.37 6.28 5.75
C GLU A 75 12.89 6.70 5.83
N GLN A 76 12.23 6.89 4.69
CA GLN A 76 10.80 7.21 4.63
C GLN A 76 9.91 6.06 5.11
N GLY A 77 10.35 4.81 4.96
CA GLY A 77 9.64 3.63 5.48
C GLY A 77 9.41 3.68 6.99
N LYS A 78 10.35 4.26 7.76
CA LYS A 78 10.14 4.51 9.20
C LYS A 78 9.06 5.52 9.50
N ILE A 79 9.07 6.63 8.76
CA ILE A 79 8.08 7.70 8.91
C ILE A 79 6.71 7.14 8.55
N PHE A 80 6.61 6.44 7.42
CA PHE A 80 5.41 5.76 6.99
C PHE A 80 4.87 4.81 8.07
N LYS A 81 5.70 3.94 8.63
CA LYS A 81 5.28 2.97 9.65
C LYS A 81 4.69 3.67 10.88
N SER A 82 5.31 4.74 11.36
CA SER A 82 4.79 5.52 12.50
C SER A 82 3.41 6.14 12.22
N TYR A 83 3.21 6.70 11.02
CA TYR A 83 1.91 7.26 10.63
C TYR A 83 0.86 6.16 10.47
N LEU A 84 1.23 5.06 9.83
CA LEU A 84 0.36 3.92 9.58
C LEU A 84 -0.12 3.27 10.87
N ASP A 85 0.78 3.05 11.84
CA ASP A 85 0.44 2.45 13.13
C ASP A 85 -0.57 3.30 13.89
N ARG A 86 -0.30 4.61 14.00
CA ARG A 86 -1.25 5.55 14.64
C ARG A 86 -2.58 5.62 13.89
N ALA A 87 -2.56 5.55 12.56
CA ALA A 87 -3.78 5.56 11.75
C ALA A 87 -4.65 4.32 12.03
N ILE A 88 -4.02 3.14 12.15
CA ILE A 88 -4.71 1.89 12.46
C ILE A 88 -5.24 1.87 13.89
N GLU A 89 -4.50 2.44 14.86
CA GLU A 89 -5.02 2.61 16.22
C GLU A 89 -6.32 3.43 16.26
N MET A 90 -6.43 4.46 15.42
CA MET A 90 -7.62 5.30 15.32
C MET A 90 -8.74 4.67 14.47
N GLN A 91 -8.39 3.87 13.46
CA GLN A 91 -9.33 3.30 12.49
C GLN A 91 -8.96 1.84 12.17
N SER A 92 -9.14 0.93 13.14
CA SER A 92 -8.63 -0.44 13.08
C SER A 92 -9.16 -1.29 11.92
N ASN A 93 -10.35 -0.99 11.43
CA ASN A 93 -11.05 -1.75 10.40
C ASN A 93 -11.05 -1.04 9.04
N GLU A 94 -10.25 0.03 8.91
CA GLU A 94 -10.19 0.77 7.67
C GLU A 94 -9.39 -0.03 6.62
N TYR A 95 -10.08 -0.45 5.57
CA TYR A 95 -9.56 -1.40 4.58
C TYR A 95 -8.29 -0.90 3.86
N SER A 96 -8.17 0.40 3.58
CA SER A 96 -7.00 0.97 2.91
C SER A 96 -5.77 1.03 3.82
N LEU A 97 -5.96 1.24 5.13
CA LEU A 97 -4.88 1.15 6.13
C LEU A 97 -4.43 -0.28 6.37
N LEU A 98 -5.38 -1.22 6.48
CA LEU A 98 -5.07 -2.65 6.57
C LEU A 98 -4.28 -3.11 5.34
N HIS A 99 -4.73 -2.76 4.14
CA HIS A 99 -4.00 -3.03 2.91
C HIS A 99 -2.60 -2.40 2.92
N SER A 100 -2.46 -1.17 3.39
CA SER A 100 -1.17 -0.48 3.49
C SER A 100 -0.19 -1.19 4.44
N ARG A 101 -0.69 -1.73 5.57
CA ARG A 101 0.10 -2.56 6.49
C ARG A 101 0.46 -3.91 5.88
N GLY A 102 -0.49 -4.55 5.19
CA GLY A 102 -0.23 -5.76 4.42
C GLY A 102 0.88 -5.57 3.39
N ARG A 103 0.85 -4.46 2.63
CA ARG A 103 1.92 -4.09 1.68
C ARG A 103 3.25 -3.88 2.39
N PHE A 104 3.28 -3.14 3.49
CA PHE A 104 4.50 -2.96 4.28
C PHE A 104 5.10 -4.29 4.71
N SER A 105 4.30 -5.17 5.32
CA SER A 105 4.74 -6.47 5.80
C SER A 105 5.20 -7.38 4.66
N TYR A 106 4.51 -7.35 3.52
CA TYR A 106 4.89 -8.11 2.33
C TYR A 106 6.26 -7.66 1.79
N GLU A 107 6.48 -6.36 1.65
CA GLU A 107 7.76 -5.81 1.18
C GLU A 107 8.89 -6.12 2.15
N VAL A 108 8.67 -5.94 3.46
CA VAL A 108 9.64 -6.25 4.51
C VAL A 108 10.03 -7.73 4.52
N ALA A 109 9.05 -8.63 4.41
CA ALA A 109 9.28 -10.07 4.36
C ALA A 109 10.11 -10.48 3.14
N ASN A 110 9.97 -9.76 2.02
CA ASN A 110 10.62 -10.03 0.75
C ASN A 110 11.92 -9.23 0.52
N LEU A 111 12.37 -8.40 1.46
CA LEU A 111 13.64 -7.67 1.34
C LEU A 111 14.79 -8.64 1.02
N SER A 112 15.55 -8.30 -0.01
CA SER A 112 16.79 -9.00 -0.35
C SER A 112 17.81 -8.87 0.78
N TRP A 113 18.81 -9.74 0.79
CA TRP A 113 19.87 -9.70 1.80
C TRP A 113 20.67 -8.39 1.77
N ILE A 114 20.82 -7.78 0.59
CA ILE A 114 21.48 -6.47 0.44
C ILE A 114 20.61 -5.36 1.05
N GLU A 115 19.30 -5.37 0.81
CA GLU A 115 18.38 -4.39 1.41
C GLU A 115 18.29 -4.56 2.92
N LYS A 116 18.27 -5.79 3.44
CA LYS A 116 18.35 -6.07 4.89
C LYS A 116 19.62 -5.49 5.51
N ARG A 117 20.76 -5.60 4.83
CA ARG A 117 22.03 -4.98 5.27
C ARG A 117 21.97 -3.46 5.26
N LEU A 118 21.39 -2.85 4.23
CA LEU A 118 21.22 -1.40 4.15
C LEU A 118 20.29 -0.89 5.27
N CYS A 119 19.20 -1.60 5.54
CA CYS A 119 18.33 -1.34 6.68
C CYS A 119 19.10 -1.43 8.01
N ASN A 120 19.88 -2.49 8.25
CA ASN A 120 20.70 -2.62 9.48
C ASN A 120 21.78 -1.53 9.62
N ALA A 121 22.32 -1.02 8.52
CA ALA A 121 23.33 0.04 8.57
C ALA A 121 22.72 1.42 8.87
N LEU A 122 21.49 1.65 8.40
CA LEU A 122 20.77 2.90 8.62
C LEU A 122 19.98 2.88 9.93
N PHE A 123 19.59 1.69 10.42
CA PHE A 123 18.66 1.50 11.54
C PHE A 123 19.20 0.54 12.60
N SER A 124 18.79 0.78 13.85
CA SER A 124 19.11 -0.08 14.99
C SER A 124 18.60 -1.51 14.85
N GLU A 125 17.46 -1.70 14.17
CA GLU A 125 16.82 -2.99 13.91
C GLU A 125 16.00 -2.92 12.62
N VAL A 126 16.09 -3.94 11.77
CA VAL A 126 15.21 -4.08 10.59
C VAL A 126 13.83 -4.52 11.07
N PRO A 127 12.73 -3.89 10.59
CA PRO A 127 11.39 -4.40 10.87
C PRO A 127 11.31 -5.88 10.49
N HIS A 128 10.84 -6.74 11.39
CA HIS A 128 10.55 -8.13 11.04
C HIS A 128 9.08 -8.22 10.63
N SER A 129 8.81 -8.85 9.48
CA SER A 129 7.45 -9.18 9.06
C SER A 129 7.46 -10.47 8.26
N THR A 130 6.31 -11.14 8.26
CA THR A 130 6.08 -12.42 7.59
C THR A 130 5.03 -12.27 6.51
N ILE A 131 5.06 -13.19 5.54
CA ILE A 131 4.02 -13.27 4.51
C ILE A 131 2.65 -13.58 5.12
N SER A 132 2.60 -14.32 6.23
CA SER A 132 1.35 -14.62 6.93
C SER A 132 0.72 -13.39 7.58
N GLU A 133 1.53 -12.50 8.18
CA GLU A 133 1.03 -11.22 8.68
C GLU A 133 0.46 -10.36 7.56
N ALA A 134 1.18 -10.27 6.43
CA ALA A 134 0.71 -9.55 5.25
C ALA A 134 -0.62 -10.12 4.72
N LEU A 135 -0.72 -11.45 4.61
CA LEU A 135 -1.93 -12.13 4.17
C LEU A 135 -3.12 -11.85 5.08
N ASN A 136 -2.93 -11.90 6.40
CA ASN A 136 -4.00 -11.61 7.36
C ASN A 136 -4.56 -10.19 7.17
N ASP A 137 -3.68 -9.21 6.98
CA ASP A 137 -4.08 -7.83 6.72
C ASP A 137 -4.84 -7.67 5.40
N PHE A 138 -4.39 -8.31 4.32
CA PHE A 138 -5.09 -8.25 3.05
C PHE A 138 -6.46 -8.93 3.08
N LEU A 139 -6.60 -10.04 3.82
CA LEU A 139 -7.88 -10.71 4.03
C LEU A 139 -8.84 -9.87 4.88
N GLU A 140 -8.34 -9.21 5.92
CA GLU A 140 -9.17 -8.32 6.74
C GLU A 140 -9.55 -7.04 5.96
N ALA A 141 -8.64 -6.52 5.13
CA ALA A 141 -8.94 -5.44 4.20
C ALA A 141 -10.04 -5.84 3.20
N GLU A 142 -9.96 -7.05 2.63
CA GLU A 142 -10.98 -7.58 1.71
C GLU A 142 -12.36 -7.63 2.36
N LYS A 143 -12.43 -8.10 3.61
CA LYS A 143 -13.68 -8.21 4.39
C LYS A 143 -14.33 -6.84 4.66
N HIS A 144 -13.52 -5.79 4.82
CA HIS A 144 -14.00 -4.44 5.09
C HIS A 144 -14.14 -3.55 3.85
N SER A 145 -13.63 -3.98 2.70
CA SER A 145 -13.69 -3.22 1.46
C SER A 145 -15.15 -3.08 0.97
N PRO A 146 -15.62 -1.88 0.63
CA PRO A 146 -16.98 -1.68 0.11
C PRO A 146 -17.10 -2.00 -1.39
N PHE A 147 -16.02 -2.40 -2.05
CA PHE A 147 -15.96 -2.75 -3.47
C PHE A 147 -14.96 -3.88 -3.72
N VAL A 148 -15.05 -4.52 -4.88
CA VAL A 148 -14.07 -5.51 -5.32
C VAL A 148 -12.79 -4.77 -5.71
N TRP A 149 -11.69 -5.02 -4.99
CA TRP A 149 -10.43 -4.30 -5.16
C TRP A 149 -9.35 -5.21 -5.75
N ALA A 150 -9.09 -5.07 -7.05
CA ALA A 150 -8.18 -5.95 -7.78
C ALA A 150 -6.77 -5.99 -7.17
N GLU A 151 -6.19 -4.84 -6.83
CA GLU A 151 -4.86 -4.75 -6.21
C GLU A 151 -4.78 -5.59 -4.92
N ASN A 152 -5.78 -5.48 -4.03
CA ASN A 152 -5.83 -6.24 -2.79
C ASN A 152 -5.91 -7.74 -3.05
N LEU A 153 -6.81 -8.17 -3.94
CA LEU A 153 -6.96 -9.57 -4.35
C LEU A 153 -5.68 -10.15 -4.95
N LEU A 154 -4.98 -9.38 -5.78
CA LEU A 154 -3.68 -9.77 -6.36
C LEU A 154 -2.61 -9.95 -5.28
N TYR A 155 -2.58 -9.09 -4.25
CA TYR A 155 -1.68 -9.28 -3.11
C TYR A 155 -2.02 -10.52 -2.28
N ILE A 156 -3.31 -10.85 -2.09
CA ILE A 156 -3.72 -12.11 -1.45
C ILE A 156 -3.21 -13.31 -2.26
N ALA A 157 -3.41 -13.29 -3.59
CA ALA A 157 -2.92 -14.34 -4.47
C ALA A 157 -1.39 -14.49 -4.42
N ARG A 158 -0.64 -13.36 -4.38
CA ARG A 158 0.82 -13.36 -4.19
C ARG A 158 1.22 -14.03 -2.88
N CYS A 159 0.57 -13.69 -1.78
CA CYS A 159 0.88 -14.28 -0.47
C CYS A 159 0.68 -15.80 -0.48
N TYR A 160 -0.46 -16.28 -0.98
CA TYR A 160 -0.69 -17.72 -1.13
C TYR A 160 0.32 -18.39 -2.07
N ALA A 161 0.73 -17.71 -3.14
CA ALA A 161 1.73 -18.23 -4.06
C ALA A 161 3.11 -18.39 -3.40
N VAL A 162 3.53 -17.40 -2.60
CA VAL A 162 4.78 -17.48 -1.81
C VAL A 162 4.71 -18.62 -0.80
N MET A 163 3.56 -18.80 -0.15
CA MET A 163 3.27 -19.90 0.78
C MET A 163 3.04 -21.26 0.08
N LYS A 164 3.18 -21.33 -1.25
CA LYS A 164 2.95 -22.54 -2.07
C LYS A 164 1.53 -23.12 -1.99
N ASN A 165 0.56 -22.33 -1.57
CA ASN A 165 -0.86 -22.71 -1.62
C ASN A 165 -1.45 -22.36 -2.98
N LYS A 166 -1.24 -23.25 -3.96
CA LYS A 166 -1.66 -23.04 -5.37
C LYS A 166 -3.17 -22.91 -5.52
N GLU A 167 -3.93 -23.68 -4.75
CA GLU A 167 -5.39 -23.71 -4.84
C GLU A 167 -5.99 -22.36 -4.44
N LEU A 168 -5.64 -21.85 -3.25
CA LEU A 168 -6.13 -20.55 -2.80
C LEU A 168 -5.59 -19.41 -3.68
N ALA A 169 -4.34 -19.48 -4.14
CA ALA A 169 -3.81 -18.48 -5.05
C ALA A 169 -4.62 -18.40 -6.36
N LYS A 170 -5.06 -19.55 -6.92
CA LYS A 170 -5.94 -19.59 -8.10
C LYS A 170 -7.33 -19.02 -7.81
N GLN A 171 -7.93 -19.37 -6.68
CA GLN A 171 -9.26 -18.85 -6.33
C GLN A 171 -9.29 -17.32 -6.27
N TYR A 172 -8.23 -16.68 -5.74
CA TYR A 172 -8.15 -15.22 -5.73
C TYR A 172 -7.83 -14.61 -7.10
N LEU A 173 -7.06 -15.32 -7.96
CA LEU A 173 -6.87 -14.90 -9.35
C LEU A 173 -8.19 -14.93 -10.14
N GLU A 174 -9.00 -15.96 -9.96
CA GLU A 174 -10.32 -16.06 -10.61
C GLU A 174 -11.24 -14.91 -10.21
N LYS A 175 -11.19 -14.45 -8.95
CA LYS A 175 -11.92 -13.24 -8.52
C LYS A 175 -11.49 -12.00 -9.30
N VAL A 176 -10.19 -11.84 -9.56
CA VAL A 176 -9.66 -10.70 -10.33
C VAL A 176 -10.04 -10.81 -11.81
N GLU A 177 -10.02 -12.02 -12.38
CA GLU A 177 -10.41 -12.28 -13.78
C GLU A 177 -11.90 -12.00 -14.04
N ASN A 178 -12.74 -12.05 -13.01
CA ASN A 178 -14.16 -11.73 -13.09
C ASN A 178 -14.46 -10.21 -13.00
N ILE A 179 -13.44 -9.36 -12.82
CA ILE A 179 -13.61 -7.90 -12.81
C ILE A 179 -13.74 -7.42 -14.27
N GLU A 180 -14.83 -6.72 -14.57
CA GLU A 180 -15.19 -6.30 -15.93
C GLU A 180 -14.14 -5.37 -16.57
N HIS A 181 -13.58 -4.47 -15.77
CA HIS A 181 -12.60 -3.48 -16.21
C HIS A 181 -11.43 -3.43 -15.23
N LEU A 182 -10.27 -3.90 -15.70
CA LEU A 182 -8.98 -3.72 -15.02
C LEU A 182 -8.25 -2.55 -15.67
N ASP A 183 -7.57 -1.74 -14.87
CA ASP A 183 -6.61 -0.79 -15.43
C ASP A 183 -5.34 -1.50 -15.95
N GLU A 184 -4.47 -0.75 -16.63
CA GLU A 184 -3.24 -1.28 -17.21
C GLU A 184 -2.32 -1.93 -16.15
N ALA A 185 -2.19 -1.32 -14.98
CA ALA A 185 -1.32 -1.81 -13.92
C ALA A 185 -1.88 -3.09 -13.27
N GLU A 186 -3.19 -3.16 -13.09
CA GLU A 186 -3.90 -4.34 -12.60
C GLU A 186 -3.82 -5.49 -13.60
N ALA A 187 -3.99 -5.22 -14.90
CA ALA A 187 -3.85 -6.22 -15.96
C ALA A 187 -2.42 -6.76 -16.07
N GLU A 188 -1.41 -5.88 -16.01
CA GLU A 188 0.01 -6.29 -15.95
C GLU A 188 0.28 -7.18 -14.73
N ALA A 189 -0.18 -6.76 -13.55
CA ALA A 189 -0.01 -7.49 -12.32
C ALA A 189 -0.72 -8.85 -12.34
N LEU A 190 -1.91 -8.94 -12.94
CA LEU A 190 -2.62 -10.21 -13.12
C LEU A 190 -1.79 -11.21 -13.93
N VAL A 191 -1.20 -10.78 -15.05
CA VAL A 191 -0.35 -11.64 -15.89
C VAL A 191 0.88 -12.14 -15.11
N GLU A 192 1.54 -11.23 -14.37
CA GLU A 192 2.69 -11.57 -13.53
C GLU A 192 2.33 -12.63 -12.48
N VAL A 193 1.28 -12.38 -11.70
CA VAL A 193 0.89 -13.27 -10.59
C VAL A 193 0.42 -14.63 -11.11
N ARG A 194 -0.32 -14.67 -12.23
CA ARG A 194 -0.68 -15.92 -12.91
C ARG A 194 0.54 -16.74 -13.28
N ALA A 195 1.58 -16.11 -13.83
CA ALA A 195 2.82 -16.80 -14.20
C ALA A 195 3.56 -17.36 -12.97
N VAL A 196 3.51 -16.68 -11.83
CA VAL A 196 4.06 -17.18 -10.56
C VAL A 196 3.26 -18.40 -10.06
N VAL A 197 1.93 -18.31 -10.03
CA VAL A 197 1.05 -19.39 -9.56
C VAL A 197 1.14 -20.64 -10.44
N ALA A 198 1.27 -20.47 -11.75
CA ALA A 198 1.42 -21.59 -12.69
C ALA A 198 2.67 -22.45 -12.40
N LYS A 199 3.74 -21.85 -11.86
CA LYS A 199 5.01 -22.52 -11.55
C LYS A 199 5.02 -23.26 -10.22
N ILE A 200 3.98 -23.13 -9.39
CA ILE A 200 3.87 -23.88 -8.14
C ILE A 200 3.65 -25.35 -8.50
N LYS A 201 4.50 -26.23 -7.99
CA LYS A 201 4.39 -27.68 -8.19
C LYS A 201 3.16 -28.23 -7.47
#